data_AF-A0A2V9MBE3-F1
#
_entry.id   AF-A0A2V9MBE3-F1
#
_cell.length_a   1.000
_cell.length_b   1.000
_cell.length_c   1.000
_cell.angle_alpha   90.00
_cell.angle_beta   90.00
_cell.angle_gamma   90.00
#
_symmetry.space_group_name_H-M   'P 1'
#
loop_
_entity.id
_entity.type
_entity.pdbx_description
1 polymer ?
#
loop_
_entity_poly.entity_id
_entity_poly.type
_entity_poly.pdbx_seq_one_letter_code
_entity_poly.pdbx_strand_id
1 'polypeptide(L)' 'MSESRLVRAVGRWDLTALAINGLIGAGIFGLPADAARLTGPWSPLACLLCAAVVLFIVLCFAEVSSLFVG' A
#
# COMPACT_ATOMS: atom_id res chain seq x y z
N MET A 1 -19.73 -23.99 -20.42
CA MET A 1 -19.36 -23.14 -19.27
C MET A 1 -18.71 -21.91 -19.87
N SER A 2 -19.42 -20.77 -19.92
CA SER A 2 -18.89 -19.55 -20.57
C SER A 2 -17.74 -19.02 -19.73
N GLU A 3 -16.51 -19.27 -20.14
CA GLU A 3 -15.35 -18.60 -19.56
C GLU A 3 -15.46 -17.12 -19.91
N SER A 4 -15.95 -16.34 -18.95
CA SER A 4 -15.93 -14.88 -19.01
C SER A 4 -14.46 -14.44 -19.03
N ARG A 5 -13.92 -14.29 -20.23
CA ARG A 5 -12.58 -13.74 -20.48
C ARG A 5 -12.51 -12.39 -19.78
N LEU A 6 -11.78 -12.32 -18.68
CA LEU A 6 -11.51 -11.07 -17.96
C LEU A 6 -10.84 -10.12 -18.96
N VAL A 7 -11.53 -9.02 -19.28
CA VAL A 7 -10.94 -7.95 -20.09
C VAL A 7 -9.88 -7.29 -19.22
N ARG A 8 -8.66 -7.15 -19.75
CA ARG A 8 -7.55 -6.43 -19.11
C ARG A 8 -7.83 -4.93 -19.15
N ALA A 9 -8.83 -4.51 -18.37
CA ALA A 9 -9.29 -3.13 -18.25
C ALA A 9 -8.49 -2.35 -17.19
N VAL A 10 -7.87 -3.05 -16.24
CA VAL A 10 -7.08 -2.43 -15.17
C VAL A 10 -5.72 -2.02 -15.74
N GLY A 11 -5.52 -0.71 -15.86
CA GLY A 11 -4.26 -0.12 -16.29
C GLY A 11 -3.27 0.07 -15.14
N ARG A 12 -2.07 0.56 -15.47
CA ARG A 12 -1.06 0.97 -14.48
C ARG A 12 -1.63 1.95 -13.44
N TRP A 13 -2.47 2.88 -13.89
CA TRP A 13 -3.03 3.94 -13.05
C TRP A 13 -4.13 3.44 -12.14
N ASP A 14 -4.96 2.48 -12.58
CA ASP A 14 -5.93 1.81 -11.71
C ASP A 14 -5.26 1.03 -10.59
N LEU A 15 -4.18 0.30 -10.91
CA LEU A 15 -3.38 -0.41 -9.89
C LEU A 15 -2.75 0.57 -8.89
N THR A 16 -2.20 1.68 -9.36
CA THR A 16 -1.66 2.73 -8.48
C THR A 16 -2.76 3.37 -7.62
N ALA A 17 -3.91 3.70 -8.21
CA ALA A 17 -5.04 4.28 -7.48
C ALA A 17 -5.58 3.32 -6.41
N LEU A 18 -5.67 2.02 -6.72
CA LEU A 18 -6.06 0.97 -5.78
C LEU A 18 -5.07 0.85 -4.62
N ALA A 19 -3.76 0.85 -4.91
CA ALA A 19 -2.71 0.79 -3.90
C ALA A 19 -2.75 2.02 -2.98
N ILE A 20 -2.89 3.22 -3.54
CA ILE A 20 -3.01 4.46 -2.76
C ILE A 20 -4.26 4.43 -1.89
N ASN A 21 -5.41 4.00 -2.44
CA ASN A 21 -6.66 3.94 -1.71
C ASN A 21 -6.57 2.96 -0.52
N GLY A 22 -5.95 1.80 -0.72
CA GLY A 22 -5.69 0.82 0.35
C GLY A 22 -4.74 1.34 1.42
N LEU A 23 -3.65 2.01 1.02
CA LEU A 23 -2.68 2.61 1.95
C LEU A 23 -3.32 3.71 2.80
N ILE A 24 -4.12 4.59 2.19
CA ILE A 24 -4.82 5.66 2.92
C ILE A 24 -5.89 5.06 3.85
N GLY A 25 -6.70 4.12 3.35
CA GLY A 25 -7.80 3.51 4.09
C GLY A 25 -7.34 2.73 5.32
N ALA A 26 -6.37 1.83 5.17
CA ALA A 26 -5.84 1.05 6.28
C ALA A 26 -4.84 1.85 7.14
N GLY A 27 -3.98 2.65 6.49
CA GLY A 27 -2.87 3.36 7.12
C GLY A 27 -3.29 4.61 7.90
N ILE A 28 -3.94 5.55 7.22
CA ILE A 28 -4.16 6.91 7.76
C ILE A 28 -5.36 6.97 8.69
N PHE A 29 -6.41 6.18 8.46
CA PHE A 29 -7.62 6.26 9.30
C PHE A 29 -7.63 5.31 10.49
N GLY A 30 -6.86 4.21 10.44
CA GLY A 30 -6.84 3.21 11.53
C GLY A 30 -5.71 3.41 12.55
N LEU A 31 -4.49 3.66 12.10
CA LEU A 31 -3.29 3.61 12.93
C LEU A 31 -2.92 4.87 13.74
N PRO A 32 -3.31 6.12 13.39
CA PRO A 32 -2.83 7.28 14.15
C PRO A 32 -3.39 7.32 15.57
N ALA A 33 -4.62 6.83 15.79
CA ALA A 33 -5.23 6.80 17.11
C ALA A 33 -4.46 5.87 18.06
N ASP A 34 -4.08 4.68 17.59
CA ASP A 34 -3.28 3.73 18.39
C ASP A 34 -1.82 4.17 18.51
N ALA A 35 -1.24 4.74 17.45
CA ALA A 35 0.11 5.28 17.48
C ALA A 35 0.23 6.44 18.50
N ALA A 36 -0.74 7.36 18.52
CA ALA A 36 -0.78 8.48 19.46
C ALA A 36 -0.91 7.98 20.92
N ARG A 37 -1.66 6.91 21.16
CA ARG A 37 -1.81 6.29 22.49
C ARG A 37 -0.52 5.64 22.99
N LEU A 38 0.28 5.04 22.10
CA LEU A 38 1.49 4.30 22.48
C LEU A 38 2.76 5.17 22.54
N THR A 39 2.86 6.24 21.74
CA THR A 39 4.12 7.00 21.56
C THR A 39 4.04 8.49 21.92
N GLY A 40 2.87 9.00 22.30
CA GLY A 40 2.72 10.41 22.71
C GLY A 40 3.15 11.39 21.60
N PRO A 41 3.78 12.54 21.92
CA PRO A 41 4.11 13.58 20.93
C PRO A 41 5.13 13.17 19.85
N TRP A 42 5.79 12.01 19.99
CA TRP A 42 6.70 11.45 18.98
C TRP A 42 6.01 10.55 17.94
N SER A 43 4.69 10.36 18.07
CA SER A 43 3.87 9.57 17.15
C SER A 43 4.08 9.82 15.65
N PRO A 44 4.20 11.08 15.15
CA PRO A 44 4.43 11.29 13.71
C PRO A 44 5.77 10.74 13.22
N LEU A 45 6.82 10.75 14.05
CA LEU A 45 8.12 10.16 13.70
C LEU A 45 8.06 8.63 13.67
N ALA A 46 7.35 8.01 14.61
CA ALA A 46 7.13 6.56 14.59
C ALA A 46 6.34 6.12 13.35
N CYS A 47 5.32 6.90 12.97
CA CYS A 47 4.54 6.66 11.74
C CYS A 47 5.41 6.77 10.48
N LEU A 48 6.26 7.79 10.39
CA LEU A 48 7.20 7.96 9.28
C LEU A 48 8.20 6.80 9.18
N LEU A 49 8.72 6.34 10.32
CA LEU A 49 9.67 5.21 10.35
C LEU A 49 8.98 3.92 9.88
N CYS A 50 7.76 3.67 10.34
CA CYS A 50 6.95 2.53 9.92
C CYS A 50 6.65 2.60 8.40
N ALA A 51 6.26 3.77 7.90
CA ALA A 51 6.05 3.98 6.47
C ALA A 51 7.31 3.72 5.64
N ALA A 52 8.49 4.11 6.13
CA ALA A 52 9.75 3.84 5.45
C ALA A 52 10.08 2.34 5.37
N VAL A 53 9.82 1.57 6.44
CA VAL A 53 10.00 0.11 6.45
C VAL A 53 9.03 -0.55 5.46
N VAL A 54 7.76 -0.16 5.48
CA VAL A 54 6.75 -0.68 4.55
C VAL A 54 7.11 -0.33 3.10
N LEU A 55 7.60 0.89 2.85
CA LEU A 55 8.07 1.29 1.52
C LEU A 55 9.20 0.38 1.03
N PHE A 56 10.14 0.02 1.89
CA PHE A 56 11.22 -0.91 1.54
C PHE A 56 10.69 -2.28 1.11
N ILE A 57 9.70 -2.80 1.84
CA ILE A 57 9.03 -4.06 1.49
C ILE A 57 8.31 -3.94 0.14
N VAL A 58 7.59 -2.84 -0.08
CA VAL A 58 6.89 -2.56 -1.35
C VAL A 58 7.87 -2.46 -2.51
N LEU A 59 9.06 -1.86 -2.31
CA LEU A 59 10.09 -1.78 -3.33
C LEU A 59 10.62 -3.16 -3.71
N CYS A 60 10.88 -4.05 -2.75
CA CYS A 60 11.25 -5.44 -3.06
C CYS A 60 10.13 -6.15 -3.85
N PHE A 61 8.87 -5.98 -3.45
CA PHE A 61 7.75 -6.55 -4.20
C PHE A 61 7.61 -5.94 -5.60
N ALA A 62 7.86 -4.65 -5.76
CA ALA A 62 7.82 -3.96 -7.05
C ALA A 62 8.92 -4.46 -7.99
N GLU A 63 10.13 -4.69 -7.47
CA GLU A 63 11.24 -5.28 -8.22
C GLU A 63 10.89 -6.68 -8.71
N VAL A 64 10.37 -7.55 -7.82
CA VAL A 64 9.92 -8.89 -8.20
C VAL A 64 8.77 -8.83 -9.20
N SER A 65 7.80 -7.93 -9.00
CA SER A 65 6.66 -7.76 -9.90
C SER A 65 7.07 -7.24 -11.28
N SER A 66 8.16 -6.47 -11.38
CA SER A 66 8.72 -6.02 -12.65
C SER A 66 9.26 -7.16 -13.52
N LEU A 67 9.55 -8.32 -12.94
CA LEU A 67 9.94 -9.53 -13.68
C LEU A 67 8.73 -10.18 -14.38
N PHE A 68 7.52 -9.93 -13.88
CA PHE A 68 6.28 -10.48 -14.42
C PHE A 68 5.58 -9.46 -15.33
N VAL A 69 6.15 -9.23 -16.51
CA VAL A 69 5.46 -8.53 -17.62
C VAL A 69 4.86 -9.59 -18.55
N GLY A 70 3.58 -9.89 -18.35
CA GLY A 70 2.76 -10.80 -19.18
C GLY A 70 1.64 -10.07 -19.89
#